data_AF-A0AAD6YQS5-F1
#
_entry.id   AF-A0AAD6YQS5-F1
#
_cell.length_a   1.000
_cell.length_b   1.000
_cell.length_c   1.000
_cell.angle_alpha   90.00
_cell.angle_beta   90.00
_cell.angle_gamma   90.00
#
_symmetry.space_group_name_H-M   'P 1'
#
loop_
_entity.id
_entity.type
_entity.pdbx_description
1 polymer ?
#
loop_
_entity_poly.entity_id
_entity_poly.type
_entity_poly.pdbx_seq_one_letter_code
_entity_poly.pdbx_strand_id
1 'polypeptide(L)'
;MSEYFLRLYCSAQRREGNPDRTEYIWLDEFCLSDDHLNDDNAIATQRSVELGRLADIFRGATQTVVFCHKENCDHTQLACIWGQRLFTIAEILHAQSVLRLTRRRERKAIIAQIYEIPGRAFREAMQTHAARGNKWHLYAIFQHTVNAGAVPWQAAIHALVVEAIRRDEAGNFHDHKFLGKALNGLLPRRARLEDLGKSGWSDLAWLLELNQGFYNAASLAAVCSIADSENTVSWLGKPIDPAAGNERLEPVLTAFPVSSMWDPTSDPPLTIMAGETLGFRPKPLRRDALGLYTNEEMRGLKFLTICVALLMFRVSIYIAASGKLLAGLITYCITSVLFRAVELLAGTMYLQREGWVFLDDSWSGDNLAKLGEQDNYLRTLKHWGLCFAYDLKFW
;
A
#
# COMPACT_ATOMS: atom_id res chain seq x y z
N MET A 1 23.17 -18.36 -18.43
CA MET A 1 22.85 -18.68 -17.02
C MET A 1 21.71 -19.70 -16.92
N SER A 2 20.73 -19.65 -17.82
CA SER A 2 19.53 -20.49 -17.76
C SER A 2 19.73 -21.95 -18.20
N GLU A 3 20.73 -22.26 -19.03
CA GLU A 3 21.12 -23.66 -19.29
C GLU A 3 21.58 -24.37 -18.00
N TYR A 4 22.37 -23.66 -17.17
CA TYR A 4 22.77 -24.16 -15.85
C TYR A 4 21.56 -24.36 -14.92
N PHE A 5 20.55 -23.48 -15.01
CA PHE A 5 19.29 -23.65 -14.29
C PHE A 5 18.53 -24.89 -14.76
N LEU A 6 18.35 -25.07 -16.06
CA LEU A 6 17.65 -26.24 -16.62
C LEU A 6 18.36 -27.54 -16.19
N ARG A 7 19.70 -27.57 -16.25
CA ARG A 7 20.50 -28.69 -15.76
C ARG A 7 20.28 -28.95 -14.27
N LEU A 8 20.24 -27.92 -13.44
CA LEU A 8 19.94 -28.05 -12.01
C LEU A 8 18.51 -28.57 -11.77
N TYR A 9 17.51 -28.03 -12.45
CA TYR A 9 16.12 -28.47 -12.37
C TYR A 9 15.99 -29.95 -12.76
N CYS A 10 16.50 -30.33 -13.92
CA CYS A 10 16.50 -31.72 -14.39
C CYS A 10 17.25 -32.64 -13.43
N SER A 11 18.36 -32.18 -12.83
CA SER A 11 19.10 -32.96 -11.84
C SER A 11 18.33 -33.19 -10.54
N ALA A 12 17.48 -32.24 -10.14
CA ALA A 12 16.64 -32.36 -8.95
C ALA A 12 15.42 -33.25 -9.22
N GLN A 13 14.75 -33.08 -10.37
CA GLN A 13 13.63 -33.94 -10.80
C GLN A 13 14.02 -35.41 -10.90
N ARG A 14 15.19 -35.72 -11.50
CA ARG A 14 15.69 -37.10 -11.59
C ARG A 14 15.88 -37.77 -10.22
N ARG A 15 16.12 -36.99 -9.15
CA ARG A 15 16.27 -37.51 -7.80
C ARG A 15 14.93 -37.80 -7.11
N GLU A 16 13.86 -37.11 -7.51
CA GLU A 16 12.50 -37.38 -7.01
C GLU A 16 11.84 -38.60 -7.66
N GLY A 17 12.43 -39.17 -8.71
CA GLY A 17 12.09 -40.51 -9.19
C GLY A 17 10.99 -40.57 -10.25
N ASN A 18 10.70 -39.48 -10.97
CA ASN A 18 9.72 -39.48 -12.06
C ASN A 18 10.37 -39.18 -13.44
N PRO A 19 11.10 -40.15 -14.04
CA PRO A 19 11.88 -39.93 -15.26
C PRO A 19 11.07 -39.86 -16.56
N ASP A 20 9.80 -40.29 -16.58
CA ASP A 20 9.01 -40.50 -17.81
C ASP A 20 7.97 -39.39 -18.11
N ARG A 21 8.05 -38.23 -17.46
CA ARG A 21 7.15 -37.10 -17.72
C ARG A 21 7.75 -36.14 -18.75
N THR A 22 7.00 -35.85 -19.81
CA THR A 22 7.29 -34.71 -20.69
C THR A 22 6.76 -33.43 -20.06
N GLU A 23 7.66 -32.50 -19.73
CA GLU A 23 7.34 -31.18 -19.19
C GLU A 23 7.71 -30.09 -20.21
N TYR A 24 6.80 -29.16 -20.45
CA TYR A 24 7.07 -27.97 -21.25
C TYR A 24 7.46 -26.83 -20.30
N ILE A 25 8.75 -26.46 -20.33
CA ILE A 25 9.31 -25.43 -19.45
C ILE A 25 9.46 -24.15 -20.27
N TRP A 26 8.73 -23.12 -19.87
CA TRP A 26 8.93 -21.78 -20.40
C TRP A 26 10.07 -21.08 -19.65
N LEU A 27 11.06 -20.55 -20.37
CA LEU A 27 12.22 -19.85 -19.80
C LEU A 27 12.29 -18.43 -20.35
N ASP A 28 12.18 -17.47 -19.43
CA ASP A 28 12.12 -16.02 -19.64
C ASP A 28 13.18 -15.45 -20.60
N GLU A 29 14.36 -16.08 -20.65
CA GLU A 29 15.51 -15.61 -21.43
C GLU A 29 15.71 -16.33 -22.78
N PHE A 30 14.93 -17.38 -23.09
CA PHE A 30 15.22 -18.30 -24.20
C PHE A 30 14.10 -18.51 -25.20
N CYS A 31 12.85 -18.22 -24.85
CA CYS A 31 11.73 -18.45 -25.77
C CYS A 31 11.62 -17.28 -26.76
N LEU A 32 12.39 -17.34 -27.84
CA LEU A 32 12.08 -16.58 -29.05
C LEU A 32 10.96 -17.29 -29.79
N SER A 33 9.98 -16.53 -30.28
CA SER A 33 8.91 -17.09 -31.13
C SER A 33 9.43 -17.45 -32.54
N ASP A 34 10.61 -16.96 -32.93
CA ASP A 34 11.26 -17.27 -34.21
C ASP A 34 12.74 -17.58 -33.98
N ASP A 35 13.09 -18.86 -34.17
CA ASP A 35 14.44 -19.40 -33.98
C ASP A 35 15.42 -18.96 -35.08
N HIS A 36 14.94 -18.32 -36.16
CA HIS A 36 15.75 -17.85 -37.28
C HIS A 36 16.16 -16.38 -37.17
N LEU A 37 15.74 -15.69 -36.11
CA LEU A 37 16.13 -14.31 -35.84
C LEU A 37 17.62 -14.23 -35.46
N ASN A 38 18.41 -13.60 -36.33
CA ASN A 38 19.82 -13.31 -36.08
C ASN A 38 20.10 -11.82 -35.84
N ASP A 39 19.07 -10.96 -36.00
CA ASP A 39 19.19 -9.51 -35.73
C ASP A 39 18.93 -9.23 -34.24
N ASP A 40 19.93 -8.69 -33.55
CA ASP A 40 19.87 -8.37 -32.12
C ASP A 40 18.71 -7.43 -31.77
N ASN A 41 18.36 -6.48 -32.65
CA ASN A 41 17.24 -5.58 -32.43
C ASN A 41 15.89 -6.31 -32.53
N ALA A 42 15.69 -7.11 -33.57
CA ALA A 42 14.49 -7.92 -33.72
C ALA A 42 14.34 -8.96 -32.60
N ILE A 43 15.45 -9.57 -32.14
CA ILE A 43 15.49 -10.43 -30.95
C ILE A 43 15.05 -9.66 -29.70
N ALA A 44 15.57 -8.44 -29.49
CA ALA A 44 15.20 -7.62 -28.34
C ALA A 44 13.73 -7.19 -28.36
N THR A 45 13.18 -6.87 -29.54
CA THR A 45 11.75 -6.57 -29.72
C THR A 45 10.90 -7.79 -29.40
N GLN A 46 11.25 -8.96 -29.93
CA GLN A 46 10.50 -10.18 -29.67
C GLN A 46 10.56 -10.57 -28.19
N ARG A 47 11.74 -10.52 -27.55
CA ARG A 47 11.88 -10.73 -26.10
C ARG A 47 11.00 -9.78 -25.30
N SER A 48 10.93 -8.51 -25.68
CA SER A 48 10.05 -7.53 -25.01
C SER A 48 8.57 -7.91 -25.13
N VAL A 49 8.15 -8.50 -26.24
CA VAL A 49 6.78 -9.00 -26.44
C VAL A 49 6.53 -10.25 -25.59
N GLU A 50 7.46 -11.21 -25.57
CA GLU A 50 7.32 -12.44 -24.79
C GLU A 50 7.32 -12.18 -23.28
N LEU A 51 8.19 -11.29 -22.80
CA LEU A 51 8.17 -10.78 -21.41
C LEU A 51 6.80 -10.18 -21.07
N GLY A 52 6.14 -9.53 -22.03
CA GLY A 52 4.81 -8.98 -21.81
C GLY A 52 3.71 -10.02 -21.67
N ARG A 53 3.92 -11.24 -22.18
CA ARG A 53 2.98 -12.36 -22.07
C ARG A 53 3.09 -13.13 -20.77
N LEU A 54 4.14 -12.89 -19.98
CA LEU A 54 4.40 -13.57 -18.70
C LEU A 54 3.18 -13.64 -17.80
N ALA A 55 2.55 -12.49 -17.56
CA ALA A 55 1.41 -12.43 -16.66
C ALA A 55 0.21 -13.24 -17.18
N ASP A 56 0.06 -13.39 -18.48
CA ASP A 56 -0.98 -14.22 -19.09
C ASP A 56 -0.64 -15.71 -19.06
N ILE A 57 0.61 -16.07 -19.35
CA ILE A 57 1.09 -17.44 -19.29
C ILE A 57 0.91 -17.99 -17.87
N PHE A 58 1.37 -17.25 -16.86
CA PHE A 58 1.32 -17.71 -15.47
C PHE A 58 -0.08 -17.69 -14.86
N ARG A 59 -1.01 -16.89 -15.41
CA ARG A 59 -2.42 -16.98 -15.03
C ARG A 59 -3.04 -18.32 -15.39
N GLY A 60 -2.61 -18.93 -16.50
CA GLY A 60 -3.06 -20.26 -16.93
C GLY A 60 -2.21 -21.42 -16.40
N ALA A 61 -1.10 -21.14 -15.71
CA ALA A 61 -0.17 -22.16 -15.26
C ALA A 61 -0.74 -22.95 -14.06
N THR A 62 -0.82 -24.27 -14.20
CA THR A 62 -1.17 -25.18 -13.09
C THR A 62 -0.05 -25.29 -12.06
N GLN A 63 1.20 -25.13 -12.49
CA GLN A 63 2.39 -25.30 -11.68
C GLN A 63 3.45 -24.27 -12.06
N THR A 64 4.01 -23.58 -11.06
CA THR A 64 5.07 -22.59 -11.24
C THR A 64 6.34 -23.07 -10.54
N VAL A 65 7.49 -23.01 -11.23
CA VAL A 65 8.80 -23.31 -10.62
C VAL A 65 9.44 -22.02 -10.16
N VAL A 66 9.75 -21.93 -8.87
CA VAL A 66 10.38 -20.74 -8.27
C VAL A 66 11.82 -21.05 -7.89
N PHE A 67 12.71 -20.12 -8.24
CA PHE A 67 14.14 -20.27 -8.05
C PHE A 67 14.86 -18.93 -7.91
N CYS A 68 15.94 -18.92 -7.12
CA CYS A 68 16.90 -17.84 -7.13
C CYS A 68 18.31 -18.36 -6.89
N HIS A 69 19.31 -17.49 -7.06
CA HIS A 69 20.71 -17.89 -6.91
C HIS A 69 21.19 -18.03 -5.46
N LYS A 70 20.42 -17.50 -4.50
CA LYS A 70 20.76 -17.51 -3.07
C LYS A 70 20.63 -18.93 -2.48
N GLU A 71 21.68 -19.38 -1.80
CA GLU A 71 21.69 -20.67 -1.11
C GLU A 71 20.64 -20.68 0.03
N ASN A 72 19.96 -21.81 0.20
CA ASN A 72 18.92 -22.05 1.22
C ASN A 72 17.78 -21.00 1.25
N CYS A 73 17.45 -20.40 0.11
CA CYS A 73 16.31 -19.48 0.01
C CYS A 73 15.00 -20.26 -0.11
N ASP A 74 14.03 -19.97 0.76
CA ASP A 74 12.67 -20.54 0.70
C ASP A 74 11.76 -19.82 -0.31
N HIS A 75 12.25 -18.71 -0.87
CA HIS A 75 11.58 -17.79 -1.80
C HIS A 75 10.32 -17.10 -1.26
N THR A 76 9.93 -17.36 -0.01
CA THR A 76 8.78 -16.71 0.64
C THR A 76 9.19 -15.48 1.43
N GLN A 77 10.47 -15.34 1.75
CA GLN A 77 11.01 -14.19 2.48
C GLN A 77 11.07 -12.92 1.63
N LEU A 78 10.89 -11.77 2.28
CA LEU A 78 10.98 -10.43 1.65
C LEU A 78 12.37 -10.09 1.10
N ALA A 79 13.42 -10.75 1.61
CA ALA A 79 14.80 -10.59 1.14
C ALA A 79 15.14 -11.52 -0.05
N CYS A 80 14.16 -12.25 -0.58
CA CYS A 80 14.35 -13.05 -1.79
C CYS A 80 14.46 -12.14 -3.01
N ILE A 81 15.55 -12.28 -3.77
CA ILE A 81 15.80 -11.49 -4.98
C ILE A 81 14.74 -11.76 -6.04
N TRP A 82 14.35 -13.02 -6.22
CA TRP A 82 13.21 -13.37 -7.06
C TRP A 82 11.92 -12.72 -6.55
N GLY A 83 11.74 -12.67 -5.23
CA GLY A 83 10.55 -12.10 -4.59
C GLY A 83 10.35 -10.60 -4.82
N GLN A 84 11.40 -9.89 -5.23
CA GLN A 84 11.42 -8.43 -5.46
C GLN A 84 11.26 -8.04 -6.94
N ARG A 85 11.30 -9.00 -7.87
CA ARG A 85 11.13 -8.72 -9.31
C ARG A 85 9.73 -8.18 -9.60
N LEU A 86 9.62 -7.44 -10.69
CA LEU A 86 8.37 -6.86 -11.17
C LEU A 86 7.30 -7.94 -11.45
N PHE A 87 7.66 -9.03 -12.13
CA PHE A 87 6.73 -10.08 -12.58
C PHE A 87 6.38 -11.14 -11.52
N THR A 88 7.09 -11.22 -10.40
CA THR A 88 6.91 -12.26 -9.37
C THR A 88 5.46 -12.46 -8.96
N ILE A 89 4.71 -11.37 -8.76
CA ILE A 89 3.32 -11.44 -8.31
C ILE A 89 2.48 -12.16 -9.36
N ALA A 90 2.65 -11.80 -10.63
CA ALA A 90 1.95 -12.44 -11.73
C ALA A 90 2.26 -13.94 -11.85
N GLU A 91 3.50 -14.34 -11.55
CA GLU A 91 3.95 -15.74 -11.61
C GLU A 91 3.23 -16.66 -10.61
N ILE A 92 2.82 -16.13 -9.44
CA ILE A 92 2.30 -16.94 -8.32
C ILE A 92 0.86 -16.63 -7.92
N LEU A 93 0.27 -15.52 -8.40
CA LEU A 93 -1.04 -15.05 -7.95
C LEU A 93 -2.11 -16.13 -8.13
N HIS A 94 -2.08 -16.81 -9.28
CA HIS A 94 -3.05 -17.83 -9.68
C HIS A 94 -2.49 -19.25 -9.67
N ALA A 95 -1.21 -19.43 -9.34
CA ALA A 95 -0.58 -20.75 -9.34
C ALA A 95 -1.31 -21.71 -8.36
N GLN A 96 -1.69 -22.88 -8.87
CA GLN A 96 -2.32 -23.93 -8.05
C GLN A 96 -1.26 -24.66 -7.21
N SER A 97 -0.08 -24.90 -7.78
CA SER A 97 1.07 -25.51 -7.11
C SER A 97 2.36 -24.74 -7.41
N VAL A 98 3.28 -24.72 -6.46
CA VAL A 98 4.59 -24.07 -6.60
C VAL A 98 5.67 -25.11 -6.32
N LEU A 99 6.54 -25.34 -7.31
CA LEU A 99 7.76 -26.13 -7.14
C LEU A 99 8.87 -25.20 -6.68
N ARG A 100 9.23 -25.32 -5.41
CA ARG A 100 10.29 -24.52 -4.79
C ARG A 100 11.63 -25.20 -4.98
N LEU A 101 12.46 -24.66 -5.89
CA LEU A 101 13.81 -25.15 -6.11
C LEU A 101 14.79 -24.44 -5.17
N THR A 102 15.38 -25.17 -4.23
CA THR A 102 16.34 -24.63 -3.25
C THR A 102 17.74 -25.17 -3.51
N ARG A 103 18.75 -24.30 -3.40
CA ARG A 103 20.16 -24.66 -3.55
C ARG A 103 20.77 -24.92 -2.19
N ARG A 104 21.41 -26.08 -2.02
CA ARG A 104 22.16 -26.44 -0.82
C ARG A 104 23.59 -26.82 -1.20
N ARG A 105 24.57 -26.33 -0.43
CA ARG A 105 25.96 -26.74 -0.59
C ARG A 105 26.23 -28.01 0.21
N GLU A 106 26.63 -29.08 -0.47
CA GLU A 106 27.06 -30.33 0.15
C GLU A 106 28.47 -30.69 -0.34
N ARG A 107 29.41 -30.91 0.59
CA ARG A 107 30.78 -31.39 0.30
C ARG A 107 31.46 -30.68 -0.89
N LYS A 108 31.30 -29.35 -0.98
CA LYS A 108 31.79 -28.44 -2.05
C LYS A 108 31.01 -28.42 -3.39
N ALA A 109 29.98 -29.25 -3.57
CA ALA A 109 29.08 -29.18 -4.71
C ALA A 109 27.78 -28.45 -4.36
N ILE A 110 27.21 -27.71 -5.31
CA ILE A 110 25.87 -27.14 -5.18
C ILE A 110 24.88 -28.19 -5.66
N ILE A 111 23.97 -28.58 -4.77
CA ILE A 111 22.88 -29.50 -5.05
C ILE A 111 21.57 -28.72 -5.04
N ALA A 112 20.68 -29.04 -5.97
CA ALA A 112 19.32 -28.50 -5.97
C ALA A 112 18.33 -29.54 -5.41
N GLN A 113 17.37 -29.07 -4.62
CA GLN A 113 16.26 -29.87 -4.09
C GLN A 113 14.95 -29.19 -4.47
N ILE A 114 13.99 -29.97 -4.96
CA ILE A 114 12.63 -29.52 -5.26
C ILE A 114 11.76 -29.80 -4.05
N TYR A 115 10.84 -28.89 -3.78
CA TYR A 115 9.78 -29.08 -2.80
C TYR A 115 8.48 -28.65 -3.47
N GLU A 116 7.52 -29.55 -3.59
CA GLU A 116 6.18 -29.18 -4.02
C GLU A 116 5.38 -28.59 -2.86
N ILE A 117 4.82 -27.41 -3.08
CA ILE A 117 4.02 -26.69 -2.10
C ILE A 117 2.72 -26.26 -2.77
N PRO A 118 1.54 -26.46 -2.13
CA PRO A 118 0.30 -25.89 -2.62
C PRO A 118 0.42 -24.38 -2.78
N GLY A 119 -0.02 -23.82 -3.91
CA GLY A 119 0.13 -22.39 -4.21
C GLY A 119 -0.51 -21.49 -3.15
N ARG A 120 -1.63 -21.93 -2.57
CA ARG A 120 -2.26 -21.27 -1.42
C ARG A 120 -1.32 -21.18 -0.21
N ALA A 121 -0.70 -22.29 0.20
CA ALA A 121 0.20 -22.34 1.34
C ALA A 121 1.46 -21.48 1.10
N PHE A 122 1.96 -21.46 -0.14
CA PHE A 122 3.06 -20.58 -0.54
C PHE A 122 2.70 -19.10 -0.39
N ARG A 123 1.52 -18.69 -0.86
CA ARG A 123 1.02 -17.31 -0.71
C ARG A 123 0.74 -16.93 0.75
N GLU A 124 0.22 -17.84 1.57
CA GLU A 124 0.03 -17.63 3.02
C GLU A 124 1.36 -17.42 3.75
N ALA A 125 2.41 -18.15 3.38
CA ALA A 125 3.76 -17.94 3.90
C ALA A 125 4.30 -16.54 3.52
N MET A 126 4.17 -16.15 2.25
CA MET A 126 4.55 -14.80 1.80
C MET A 126 3.74 -13.70 2.49
N GLN A 127 2.43 -13.90 2.67
CA GLN A 127 1.56 -13.00 3.41
C GLN A 127 2.05 -12.81 4.86
N THR A 128 2.42 -13.91 5.53
CA THR A 128 2.94 -13.88 6.89
C THR A 128 4.25 -13.09 6.98
N HIS A 129 5.16 -13.27 6.01
CA HIS A 129 6.40 -12.51 5.94
C HIS A 129 6.15 -11.02 5.62
N ALA A 130 5.18 -10.72 4.75
CA ALA A 130 4.76 -9.36 4.44
C ALA A 130 4.22 -8.63 5.68
N ALA A 131 3.39 -9.31 6.49
CA ALA A 131 2.90 -8.76 7.75
C ALA A 131 4.05 -8.45 8.73
N ARG A 132 5.01 -9.37 8.89
CA ARG A 132 6.18 -9.16 9.76
C ARG A 132 7.08 -8.01 9.30
N GLY A 133 7.16 -7.78 7.99
CA GLY A 133 7.94 -6.70 7.40
C GLY A 133 7.16 -5.40 7.15
N ASN A 134 5.95 -5.26 7.71
CA ASN A 134 5.08 -4.10 7.50
C ASN A 134 4.83 -3.77 6.00
N LYS A 135 4.84 -4.78 5.13
CA LYS A 135 4.55 -4.67 3.70
C LYS A 135 3.06 -4.86 3.46
N TRP A 136 2.27 -3.84 3.80
CA TRP A 136 0.81 -3.91 3.82
C TRP A 136 0.15 -4.12 2.45
N HIS A 137 0.71 -3.54 1.37
CA HIS A 137 0.20 -3.78 0.01
C HIS A 137 0.39 -5.25 -0.41
N LEU A 138 1.60 -5.80 -0.22
CA LEU A 138 1.87 -7.21 -0.48
C LEU A 138 1.00 -8.14 0.37
N TYR A 139 0.78 -7.78 1.64
CA TYR A 139 -0.15 -8.49 2.52
C TYR A 139 -1.59 -8.47 1.98
N ALA A 140 -2.09 -7.31 1.53
CA ALA A 140 -3.45 -7.14 1.01
C ALA A 140 -3.67 -7.93 -0.28
N ILE A 141 -2.68 -7.94 -1.19
CA ILE A 141 -2.69 -8.76 -2.42
C ILE A 141 -2.92 -10.22 -2.07
N PHE A 142 -2.10 -10.78 -1.16
CA PHE A 142 -2.23 -12.20 -0.82
C PHE A 142 -3.50 -12.49 -0.03
N GLN A 143 -3.91 -11.60 0.88
CA GLN A 143 -5.19 -11.73 1.58
C GLN A 143 -6.38 -11.83 0.62
N HIS A 144 -6.35 -11.08 -0.48
CA HIS A 144 -7.34 -11.18 -1.54
C HIS A 144 -7.28 -12.55 -2.25
N THR A 145 -6.10 -13.02 -2.65
CA THR A 145 -5.95 -14.31 -3.35
C THR A 145 -6.29 -15.56 -2.54
N VAL A 146 -6.21 -15.49 -1.21
CA VAL A 146 -6.51 -16.63 -0.33
C VAL A 146 -8.01 -16.73 -0.03
N ASN A 147 -8.86 -15.92 -0.70
CA ASN A 147 -10.31 -15.89 -0.51
C ASN A 147 -10.72 -15.67 0.96
N ALA A 148 -9.97 -14.85 1.69
CA ALA A 148 -10.29 -14.55 3.09
C ALA A 148 -11.50 -13.59 3.27
N GLY A 149 -12.26 -13.31 2.20
CA GLY A 149 -13.51 -12.55 2.22
C GLY A 149 -13.40 -11.07 2.63
N ALA A 150 -12.22 -10.58 2.97
CA ALA A 150 -12.04 -9.31 3.67
C ALA A 150 -11.56 -8.14 2.80
N VAL A 151 -11.05 -8.38 1.59
CA VAL A 151 -10.43 -7.34 0.75
C VAL A 151 -11.21 -7.16 -0.55
N PRO A 152 -11.85 -5.99 -0.78
CA PRO A 152 -12.55 -5.70 -2.02
C PRO A 152 -11.57 -5.60 -3.21
N TRP A 153 -12.08 -5.87 -4.41
CA TRP A 153 -11.26 -5.88 -5.63
C TRP A 153 -10.55 -4.54 -5.88
N GLN A 154 -11.19 -3.42 -5.53
CA GLN A 154 -10.61 -2.08 -5.58
C GLN A 154 -9.32 -1.96 -4.75
N ALA A 155 -9.34 -2.50 -3.52
CA ALA A 155 -8.18 -2.48 -2.63
C ALA A 155 -7.08 -3.44 -3.10
N ALA A 156 -7.45 -4.57 -3.72
CA ALA A 156 -6.50 -5.48 -4.34
C ALA A 156 -5.81 -4.84 -5.55
N ILE A 157 -6.56 -4.18 -6.46
CA ILE A 157 -5.98 -3.42 -7.58
C ILE A 157 -5.04 -2.33 -7.06
N HIS A 158 -5.49 -1.55 -6.07
CA HIS A 158 -4.67 -0.50 -5.48
C HIS A 158 -3.32 -1.05 -5.00
N ALA A 159 -3.38 -2.13 -4.20
CA ALA A 159 -2.19 -2.77 -3.67
C ALA A 159 -1.30 -3.33 -4.77
N LEU A 160 -1.86 -3.94 -5.82
CA LEU A 160 -1.11 -4.44 -6.98
C LEU A 160 -0.35 -3.32 -7.69
N VAL A 161 -1.01 -2.20 -7.99
CA VAL A 161 -0.40 -1.05 -8.68
C VAL A 161 0.73 -0.46 -7.84
N VAL A 162 0.48 -0.18 -6.56
CA VAL A 162 1.50 0.39 -5.66
C VAL A 162 2.68 -0.55 -5.48
N GLU A 163 2.44 -1.84 -5.31
CA GLU A 163 3.51 -2.84 -5.16
C GLU A 163 4.31 -3.01 -6.45
N ALA A 164 3.69 -2.93 -7.63
CA ALA A 164 4.40 -2.96 -8.91
C ALA A 164 5.33 -1.75 -9.08
N ILE A 165 4.86 -0.52 -8.76
CA ILE A 165 5.68 0.68 -8.81
C ILE A 165 6.87 0.57 -7.83
N ARG A 166 6.65 0.06 -6.62
CA ARG A 166 7.74 -0.13 -5.63
C ARG A 166 8.79 -1.15 -6.07
N ARG A 167 8.37 -2.21 -6.76
CA ARG A 167 9.30 -3.22 -7.31
C ARG A 167 10.10 -2.67 -8.47
N ASP A 168 9.47 -1.84 -9.29
CA ASP A 168 10.12 -1.14 -10.39
C ASP A 168 11.15 -0.12 -9.87
N GLU A 169 10.80 0.64 -8.83
CA GLU A 169 11.72 1.53 -8.10
C GLU A 169 12.89 0.76 -7.47
N ALA A 170 12.64 -0.39 -6.84
CA ALA A 170 13.70 -1.24 -6.27
C ALA A 170 14.68 -1.76 -7.33
N GLY A 171 14.23 -1.85 -8.59
CA GLY A 171 15.06 -2.14 -9.75
C GLY A 171 15.69 -0.90 -10.40
N ASN A 172 15.67 0.26 -9.73
CA ASN A 172 16.10 1.56 -10.28
C ASN A 172 15.45 1.89 -11.63
N PHE A 173 14.19 1.48 -11.84
CA PHE A 173 13.46 1.68 -13.10
C PHE A 173 14.15 1.07 -14.33
N HIS A 174 15.08 0.12 -14.16
CA HIS A 174 15.74 -0.56 -15.29
C HIS A 174 14.74 -1.25 -16.22
N ASP A 175 13.69 -1.84 -15.63
CA ASP A 175 12.65 -2.58 -16.34
C ASP A 175 11.35 -1.77 -16.45
N HIS A 176 11.40 -0.44 -16.30
CA HIS A 176 10.21 0.42 -16.21
C HIS A 176 9.29 0.31 -17.42
N LYS A 177 9.84 0.11 -18.63
CA LYS A 177 9.06 -0.15 -19.85
C LYS A 177 8.16 -1.39 -19.76
N PHE A 178 8.38 -2.27 -18.80
CA PHE A 178 7.58 -3.48 -18.57
C PHE A 178 6.53 -3.32 -17.48
N LEU A 179 6.47 -2.18 -16.78
CA LEU A 179 5.51 -1.93 -15.69
C LEU A 179 4.07 -2.19 -16.13
N GLY A 180 3.64 -1.58 -17.24
CA GLY A 180 2.30 -1.78 -17.76
C GLY A 180 2.04 -3.23 -18.17
N LYS A 181 3.02 -3.87 -18.81
CA LYS A 181 2.93 -5.28 -19.23
C LYS A 181 2.78 -6.23 -18.03
N ALA A 182 3.52 -6.01 -16.94
CA ALA A 182 3.42 -6.79 -15.72
C ALA A 182 2.04 -6.66 -15.05
N LEU A 183 1.43 -5.48 -15.10
CA LEU A 183 0.10 -5.21 -14.57
C LEU A 183 -1.03 -5.70 -15.49
N ASN A 184 -0.84 -5.69 -16.80
CA ASN A 184 -1.89 -5.98 -17.79
C ASN A 184 -2.57 -7.34 -17.56
N GLY A 185 -1.80 -8.39 -17.21
CA GLY A 185 -2.35 -9.71 -16.94
C GLY A 185 -3.11 -9.83 -15.60
N LEU A 186 -2.83 -8.92 -14.66
CA LEU A 186 -3.34 -8.92 -13.29
C LEU A 186 -4.62 -8.08 -13.12
N LEU A 187 -4.87 -7.12 -14.01
CA LEU A 187 -6.06 -6.27 -13.98
C LEU A 187 -7.27 -6.91 -14.71
N PRO A 188 -8.51 -6.52 -14.35
CA PRO A 188 -9.73 -7.04 -14.99
C PRO A 188 -9.82 -6.75 -16.49
N ARG A 189 -9.54 -5.52 -16.89
CA ARG A 189 -9.55 -5.09 -18.28
C ARG A 189 -8.13 -4.92 -18.79
N ARG A 190 -7.94 -5.31 -20.04
CA ARG A 190 -6.62 -5.54 -20.64
C ARG A 190 -6.44 -4.74 -21.90
N ALA A 191 -5.26 -4.16 -22.03
CA ALA A 191 -4.78 -3.58 -23.27
C ALA A 191 -4.22 -4.68 -24.17
N ARG A 192 -4.13 -4.40 -25.48
CA ARG A 192 -3.36 -5.23 -26.40
C ARG A 192 -1.88 -5.07 -26.06
N LEU A 193 -1.11 -6.16 -26.14
CA LEU A 193 0.31 -6.14 -25.77
C LEU A 193 1.15 -5.24 -26.69
N GLU A 194 0.72 -5.06 -27.94
CA GLU A 194 1.38 -4.19 -28.94
C GLU A 194 1.30 -2.70 -28.59
N ASP A 195 0.25 -2.32 -27.86
CA ASP A 195 0.01 -0.95 -27.44
C ASP A 195 0.76 -0.62 -26.13
N LEU A 196 1.39 -1.61 -25.49
CA LEU A 196 2.18 -1.49 -24.26
C LEU A 196 3.69 -1.68 -24.54
N GLY A 197 4.54 -1.06 -23.73
CA GLY A 197 5.98 -1.25 -23.72
C GLY A 197 6.81 -0.05 -24.18
N LYS A 198 6.17 1.12 -24.35
CA LYS A 198 6.84 2.36 -24.78
C LYS A 198 7.38 3.15 -23.59
N SER A 199 6.53 3.37 -22.58
CA SER A 199 6.91 4.01 -21.31
C SER A 199 6.04 3.45 -20.20
N GLY A 200 6.66 3.04 -19.08
CA GLY A 200 5.94 2.45 -17.95
C GLY A 200 4.84 3.36 -17.41
N TRP A 201 5.09 4.68 -17.37
CA TRP A 201 4.12 5.68 -16.91
C TRP A 201 2.96 5.92 -17.88
N SER A 202 3.21 5.92 -19.20
CA SER A 202 2.14 6.04 -20.19
C SER A 202 1.27 4.80 -20.22
N ASP A 203 1.92 3.63 -20.16
CA ASP A 203 1.24 2.34 -20.16
C ASP A 203 0.39 2.20 -18.90
N LEU A 204 0.90 2.63 -17.74
CA LEU A 204 0.15 2.65 -16.49
C LEU A 204 -1.07 3.58 -16.59
N ALA A 205 -0.91 4.81 -17.08
CA ALA A 205 -2.03 5.74 -17.25
C ALA A 205 -3.15 5.12 -18.10
N TRP A 206 -2.78 4.53 -19.23
CA TRP A 206 -3.74 3.91 -20.13
C TRP A 206 -4.43 2.67 -19.51
N LEU A 207 -3.69 1.85 -18.76
CA LEU A 207 -4.27 0.72 -18.02
C LEU A 207 -5.22 1.16 -16.91
N LEU A 208 -4.91 2.27 -16.22
CA LEU A 208 -5.79 2.86 -15.21
C LEU A 208 -7.07 3.39 -15.84
N GLU A 209 -6.98 4.10 -16.97
CA GLU A 209 -8.15 4.55 -17.73
C GLU A 209 -9.05 3.39 -18.15
N LEU A 210 -8.44 2.36 -18.73
CA LEU A 210 -9.17 1.17 -19.15
C LEU A 210 -9.93 0.51 -17.98
N ASN A 211 -9.35 0.55 -16.78
CA ASN A 211 -9.89 -0.04 -15.55
C ASN A 211 -10.66 0.94 -14.65
N GLN A 212 -11.05 2.13 -15.13
CA GLN A 212 -11.79 3.13 -14.33
C GLN A 212 -13.07 2.59 -13.66
N GLY A 213 -13.75 1.64 -14.30
CA GLY A 213 -14.94 0.99 -13.71
C GLY A 213 -14.65 0.07 -12.52
N PHE A 214 -13.38 -0.29 -12.31
CA PHE A 214 -12.92 -1.17 -11.22
C PHE A 214 -11.97 -0.47 -10.25
N TYR A 215 -11.35 0.63 -10.65
CA TYR A 215 -10.37 1.36 -9.85
C TYR A 215 -10.34 2.84 -10.24
N ASN A 216 -10.38 3.72 -9.23
CA ASN A 216 -10.28 5.16 -9.45
C ASN A 216 -8.80 5.58 -9.52
N ALA A 217 -8.35 6.14 -10.64
CA ALA A 217 -6.95 6.59 -10.79
C ALA A 217 -6.55 7.66 -9.75
N ALA A 218 -7.51 8.48 -9.27
CA ALA A 218 -7.26 9.45 -8.21
C ALA A 218 -6.88 8.80 -6.87
N SER A 219 -7.30 7.55 -6.66
CA SER A 219 -6.88 6.74 -5.54
C SER A 219 -5.39 6.40 -5.58
N LEU A 220 -4.78 6.38 -6.76
CA LEU A 220 -3.33 6.24 -6.90
C LEU A 220 -2.63 7.57 -6.62
N ALA A 221 -3.16 8.67 -7.17
CA ALA A 221 -2.60 10.00 -6.96
C ALA A 221 -2.54 10.39 -5.48
N ALA A 222 -3.56 9.98 -4.72
CA ALA A 222 -3.66 10.11 -3.26
C ALA A 222 -2.43 9.66 -2.46
N VAL A 223 -1.81 8.57 -2.90
CA VAL A 223 -0.79 7.84 -2.15
C VAL A 223 0.59 8.00 -2.75
N CYS A 224 0.72 8.84 -3.78
CA CYS A 224 1.97 9.13 -4.45
C CYS A 224 2.41 10.57 -4.15
N SER A 225 3.72 10.80 -4.16
CA SER A 225 4.27 12.15 -4.08
C SER A 225 3.99 12.93 -5.37
N ILE A 226 4.18 14.24 -5.31
CA ILE A 226 4.27 15.08 -6.51
C ILE A 226 5.51 14.63 -7.29
N ALA A 227 5.44 14.64 -8.63
CA ALA A 227 6.58 14.31 -9.48
C ALA A 227 7.68 15.37 -9.30
N ASP A 228 8.93 14.92 -9.14
CA ASP A 228 10.08 15.82 -9.07
C ASP A 228 10.30 16.48 -10.44
N SER A 229 10.55 17.80 -10.44
CA SER A 229 10.66 18.63 -11.66
C SER A 229 11.76 18.22 -12.63
N GLU A 230 12.67 17.32 -12.22
CA GLU A 230 13.77 16.82 -13.04
C GLU A 230 13.37 15.63 -13.95
N ASN A 231 12.26 14.94 -13.66
CA ASN A 231 11.76 13.81 -14.46
C ASN A 231 10.58 14.24 -15.34
N THR A 232 10.89 14.78 -16.53
CA THR A 232 9.92 15.33 -17.50
C THR A 232 8.91 14.35 -18.09
N VAL A 233 8.99 13.05 -17.75
CA VAL A 233 8.12 11.98 -18.28
C VAL A 233 7.13 11.43 -17.23
N SER A 234 7.29 11.79 -15.95
CA SER A 234 6.46 11.25 -14.87
C SER A 234 5.34 12.22 -14.50
N TRP A 235 4.09 11.85 -14.78
CA TRP A 235 2.91 12.60 -14.32
C TRP A 235 2.58 12.35 -12.83
N LEU A 236 3.30 11.41 -12.20
CA LEU A 236 3.11 11.01 -10.81
C LEU A 236 4.45 10.77 -10.12
N GLY A 237 4.58 11.13 -8.85
CA GLY A 237 5.73 10.77 -8.03
C GLY A 237 5.63 9.36 -7.45
N LYS A 238 6.62 8.99 -6.63
CA LYS A 238 6.69 7.65 -6.04
C LYS A 238 5.63 7.44 -4.96
N PRO A 239 5.18 6.20 -4.71
CA PRO A 239 4.28 5.91 -3.60
C PRO A 239 4.90 6.29 -2.26
N ILE A 240 4.14 6.98 -1.41
CA ILE A 240 4.54 7.37 -0.06
C ILE A 240 4.83 6.10 0.75
N ASP A 241 5.94 6.08 1.47
CA ASP A 241 6.31 4.96 2.33
C ASP A 241 5.32 4.81 3.50
N PRO A 242 4.97 3.56 3.87
CA PRO A 242 4.10 3.35 5.01
C PRO A 242 4.85 3.73 6.30
N ALA A 243 4.29 4.69 7.02
CA ALA A 243 4.77 5.13 8.33
C ALA A 243 3.65 5.02 9.36
N ALA A 244 3.98 5.06 10.66
CA ALA A 244 2.98 5.03 11.73
C ALA A 244 1.92 6.12 11.50
N GLY A 245 0.65 5.72 11.42
CA GLY A 245 -0.49 6.60 11.07
C GLY A 245 -0.89 6.61 9.59
N ASN A 246 -0.02 6.16 8.68
CA ASN A 246 -0.23 6.02 7.23
C ASN A 246 0.03 4.57 6.76
N GLU A 247 -0.08 3.61 7.69
CA GLU A 247 0.28 2.19 7.46
C GLU A 247 -0.62 1.53 6.41
N ARG A 248 -1.87 1.99 6.34
CA ARG A 248 -2.90 1.58 5.38
C ARG A 248 -3.50 2.83 4.76
N LEU A 249 -2.72 3.56 3.96
CA LEU A 249 -3.28 4.62 3.13
C LEU A 249 -4.29 3.99 2.15
N GLU A 250 -5.53 3.84 2.61
CA GLU A 250 -6.67 3.57 1.75
C GLU A 250 -7.12 4.92 1.19
N PRO A 251 -7.16 5.07 -0.12
CA PRO A 251 -7.59 6.31 -0.74
C PRO A 251 -9.09 6.52 -0.53
N VAL A 252 -9.45 7.38 0.43
CA VAL A 252 -10.81 7.96 0.55
C VAL A 252 -10.89 9.12 -0.44
N LEU A 253 -10.83 8.78 -1.73
CA LEU A 253 -10.60 9.74 -2.80
C LEU A 253 -11.48 9.40 -3.99
N THR A 254 -12.34 10.36 -4.36
CA THR A 254 -13.26 10.25 -5.50
C THR A 254 -12.93 11.40 -6.44
N ALA A 255 -12.56 11.10 -7.68
CA ALA A 255 -12.47 12.12 -8.72
C ALA A 255 -13.78 12.13 -9.48
N PHE A 256 -14.26 13.33 -9.79
CA PHE A 256 -15.42 13.53 -10.64
C PHE A 256 -15.06 14.57 -11.70
N PRO A 257 -15.50 14.37 -12.95
CA PRO A 257 -15.32 15.37 -13.99
C PRO A 257 -16.15 16.61 -13.61
N VAL A 258 -15.52 17.77 -13.52
CA VAL A 258 -16.21 19.05 -13.39
C VAL A 258 -16.14 19.72 -14.76
N SER A 259 -17.31 19.99 -15.36
CA SER A 259 -17.36 20.79 -16.57
C SER A 259 -16.79 22.17 -16.27
N SER A 260 -15.78 22.59 -17.03
CA SER A 260 -15.33 23.98 -16.97
C SER A 260 -16.50 24.88 -17.37
N MET A 261 -16.93 25.78 -16.48
CA MET A 261 -17.96 26.77 -16.79
C MET A 261 -17.48 27.77 -17.87
N TRP A 262 -16.17 27.83 -18.10
CA TRP A 262 -15.50 28.86 -18.89
C TRP A 262 -15.15 28.37 -20.30
N ASP A 263 -15.10 27.05 -20.51
CA ASP A 263 -14.93 26.43 -21.82
C ASP A 263 -15.67 25.07 -21.89
N PRO A 264 -16.89 25.04 -22.44
CA PRO A 264 -17.69 23.83 -22.57
C PRO A 264 -17.20 22.89 -23.69
N THR A 265 -16.19 23.28 -24.48
CA THR A 265 -15.60 22.45 -25.53
C THR A 265 -14.28 21.79 -25.13
N SER A 266 -13.70 22.22 -24.01
CA SER A 266 -12.52 21.63 -23.38
C SER A 266 -12.90 20.35 -22.64
N ASP A 267 -12.09 19.29 -22.79
CA ASP A 267 -12.24 18.08 -21.98
C ASP A 267 -12.22 18.47 -20.50
N PRO A 268 -13.21 18.04 -19.69
CA PRO A 268 -13.33 18.48 -18.31
C PRO A 268 -12.05 18.10 -17.55
N PRO A 269 -11.34 19.06 -16.92
CA PRO A 269 -10.12 18.75 -16.19
C PRO A 269 -10.45 17.73 -15.09
N LEU A 270 -9.64 16.67 -15.00
CA LEU A 270 -9.76 15.67 -13.95
C LEU A 270 -9.53 16.36 -12.60
N THR A 271 -10.60 16.68 -11.90
CA THR A 271 -10.51 17.32 -10.59
C THR A 271 -10.36 16.22 -9.54
N ILE A 272 -9.11 15.98 -9.15
CA ILE A 272 -8.78 15.08 -8.06
C ILE A 272 -9.04 15.84 -6.76
N MET A 273 -10.22 15.66 -6.18
CA MET A 273 -10.50 16.22 -4.86
C MET A 273 -10.02 15.26 -3.78
N ALA A 274 -8.83 15.52 -3.21
CA ALA A 274 -8.36 15.02 -1.92
C ALA A 274 -9.53 14.97 -0.90
N GLY A 275 -9.53 14.01 0.04
CA GLY A 275 -10.45 14.08 1.18
C GLY A 275 -10.36 15.45 1.91
N GLU A 276 -9.20 16.09 1.81
CA GLU A 276 -8.90 17.46 2.23
C GLU A 276 -9.74 18.53 1.52
N THR A 277 -10.03 18.41 0.22
CA THR A 277 -10.89 19.36 -0.55
C THR A 277 -12.38 19.06 -0.44
N LEU A 278 -12.77 17.82 -0.12
CA LEU A 278 -14.16 17.42 0.20
C LEU A 278 -14.59 17.78 1.62
N GLY A 279 -13.79 18.56 2.38
CA GLY A 279 -14.09 18.92 3.77
C GLY A 279 -13.97 17.74 4.74
N PHE A 280 -13.50 16.57 4.29
CA PHE A 280 -13.16 15.45 5.15
C PHE A 280 -11.68 15.51 5.56
N ARG A 281 -11.40 16.50 6.42
CA ARG A 281 -10.21 16.67 7.30
C ARG A 281 -8.96 17.30 6.66
N PRO A 282 -8.52 18.47 7.18
CA PRO A 282 -7.11 18.77 7.35
C PRO A 282 -6.71 18.37 8.78
N LYS A 283 -5.74 17.45 8.88
CA LYS A 283 -5.24 16.74 10.08
C LYS A 283 -6.01 15.46 10.47
N PRO A 284 -5.29 14.37 10.79
CA PRO A 284 -5.91 13.13 11.24
C PRO A 284 -6.80 13.42 12.45
N LEU A 285 -7.97 12.74 12.54
CA LEU A 285 -8.76 12.71 13.77
C LEU A 285 -7.84 12.30 14.91
N ARG A 286 -7.37 13.28 15.68
CA ARG A 286 -6.59 13.02 16.88
C ARG A 286 -7.58 12.74 17.99
N ARG A 287 -7.41 11.57 18.60
CA ARG A 287 -7.98 11.28 19.91
C ARG A 287 -7.61 12.44 20.83
N ASP A 288 -8.61 13.03 21.47
CA ASP A 288 -8.36 14.14 22.39
C ASP A 288 -7.65 13.57 23.63
N ALA A 289 -6.33 13.66 23.65
CA ALA A 289 -5.52 13.15 24.76
C ALA A 289 -5.88 13.81 26.10
N LEU A 290 -6.58 14.95 26.07
CA LEU A 290 -7.08 15.66 27.24
C LEU A 290 -8.61 15.58 27.35
N GLY A 291 -9.27 14.62 26.69
CA GLY A 291 -10.73 14.56 26.58
C GLY A 291 -11.50 14.57 27.90
N LEU A 292 -10.90 14.10 28.99
CA LEU A 292 -11.45 14.21 30.36
C LEU A 292 -11.56 15.67 30.84
N TYR A 293 -10.70 16.55 30.36
CA TYR A 293 -10.56 17.94 30.77
C TYR A 293 -11.27 18.93 29.86
N THR A 294 -11.33 18.64 28.56
CA THR A 294 -11.86 19.52 27.51
C THR A 294 -13.36 19.38 27.29
N ASN A 295 -13.94 18.18 27.47
CA ASN A 295 -15.35 17.94 27.16
C ASN A 295 -16.27 18.24 28.34
N GLU A 296 -17.33 19.03 28.11
CA GLU A 296 -18.29 19.41 29.15
C GLU A 296 -19.10 18.21 29.67
N GLU A 297 -19.39 17.24 28.81
CA GLU A 297 -20.07 15.99 29.18
C GLU A 297 -19.29 15.17 30.22
N MET A 298 -17.96 15.32 30.24
CA MET A 298 -17.07 14.62 31.15
C MET A 298 -16.81 15.37 32.46
N ARG A 299 -17.45 16.53 32.69
CA ARG A 299 -17.25 17.35 33.89
C ARG A 299 -17.53 16.58 35.19
N GLY A 300 -18.58 15.74 35.19
CA GLY A 300 -18.93 14.90 36.33
C GLY A 300 -17.87 13.82 36.61
N LEU A 301 -17.42 13.12 35.55
CA LEU A 301 -16.37 12.12 35.68
C LEU A 301 -15.06 12.75 36.13
N LYS A 302 -14.63 13.87 35.52
CA LYS A 302 -13.46 14.65 35.92
C LYS A 302 -13.46 14.97 37.41
N PHE A 303 -14.58 15.50 37.91
CA PHE A 303 -14.72 15.85 39.32
C PHE A 303 -14.56 14.61 40.22
N LEU A 304 -15.26 13.52 39.88
CA LEU A 304 -15.17 12.25 40.61
C LEU A 304 -13.73 11.70 40.61
N THR A 305 -13.07 11.65 39.45
CA THR A 305 -11.71 11.10 39.31
C THR A 305 -10.70 11.92 40.11
N ILE A 306 -10.80 13.25 40.10
CA ILE A 306 -9.95 14.14 40.90
C ILE A 306 -10.20 13.94 42.40
N CYS A 307 -11.47 13.89 42.84
CA CYS A 307 -11.81 13.66 44.24
C CYS A 307 -11.29 12.31 44.76
N VAL A 308 -11.47 11.25 43.99
CA VAL A 308 -10.97 9.91 44.33
C VAL A 308 -9.45 9.89 44.38
N ALA A 309 -8.77 10.51 43.41
CA ALA A 309 -7.30 10.59 43.41
C ALA A 309 -6.74 11.33 44.63
N LEU A 310 -7.36 12.45 45.02
CA LEU A 310 -6.97 13.20 46.23
C LEU A 310 -7.20 12.41 47.51
N LEU A 311 -8.31 11.68 47.60
CA LEU A 311 -8.63 10.86 48.77
C LEU A 311 -7.64 9.69 48.91
N MET A 312 -7.36 8.99 47.81
CA MET A 312 -6.38 7.90 47.76
C MET A 312 -4.95 8.37 48.02
N PHE A 313 -4.60 9.59 47.58
CA PHE A 313 -3.32 10.22 47.91
C PHE A 313 -3.19 10.44 49.43
N ARG A 314 -4.23 10.95 50.10
CA ARG A 314 -4.24 11.11 51.57
C ARG A 314 -4.14 9.77 52.29
N VAL A 315 -4.85 8.75 51.83
CA VAL A 315 -4.76 7.38 52.39
C VAL A 315 -3.35 6.83 52.25
N SER A 316 -2.72 7.01 51.09
CA SER A 316 -1.35 6.54 50.84
C SER A 316 -0.34 7.21 51.76
N ILE A 317 -0.47 8.52 52.00
CA ILE A 317 0.36 9.27 52.96
C ILE A 317 0.13 8.77 54.38
N TYR A 318 -1.11 8.55 54.79
CA TYR A 318 -1.43 8.05 56.13
C TYR A 318 -0.84 6.66 56.39
N ILE A 319 -0.92 5.75 55.40
CA ILE A 319 -0.32 4.41 55.48
C ILE A 319 1.22 4.50 55.57
N ALA A 320 1.83 5.41 54.81
CA ALA A 320 3.27 5.63 54.89
C ALA A 320 3.69 6.22 56.26
N ALA A 321 2.94 7.20 56.76
CA ALA A 321 3.19 7.86 58.05
C ALA A 321 2.96 6.93 59.26
N SER A 322 2.09 5.93 59.13
CA SER A 322 1.85 4.89 60.16
C SER A 322 2.92 3.77 60.17
N GLY A 323 4.04 3.98 59.46
CA GLY A 323 5.20 3.09 59.49
C GLY A 323 5.19 1.98 58.43
N LYS A 324 4.15 1.90 57.58
CA LYS A 324 4.06 0.93 56.47
C LYS A 324 4.43 1.57 55.13
N LEU A 325 5.66 2.05 55.03
CA LEU A 325 6.16 2.83 53.89
C LEU A 325 5.99 2.09 52.55
N LEU A 326 6.30 0.79 52.50
CA LEU A 326 6.15 -0.04 51.30
C LEU A 326 4.68 -0.14 50.86
N ALA A 327 3.76 -0.36 51.80
CA ALA A 327 2.33 -0.44 51.50
C ALA A 327 1.77 0.91 51.02
N GLY A 328 2.24 2.02 51.60
CA GLY A 328 1.89 3.37 51.16
C GLY A 328 2.35 3.66 49.73
N LEU A 329 3.58 3.28 49.38
CA LEU A 329 4.12 3.42 48.03
C LEU A 329 3.35 2.59 46.99
N ILE A 330 3.06 1.32 47.31
CA ILE A 330 2.28 0.45 46.41
C ILE A 330 0.89 1.03 46.17
N THR A 331 0.23 1.50 47.23
CA THR A 331 -1.11 2.13 47.13
C THR A 331 -1.06 3.40 46.26
N TYR A 332 -0.02 4.22 46.40
CA TYR A 332 0.19 5.40 45.55
C TYR A 332 0.38 5.01 44.08
N CYS A 333 1.27 4.06 43.78
CA CYS A 333 1.53 3.61 42.41
C CYS A 333 0.27 3.05 41.73
N ILE A 334 -0.49 2.18 42.42
CA ILE A 334 -1.73 1.62 41.88
C ILE A 334 -2.74 2.73 41.57
N THR A 335 -2.87 3.70 42.48
CA THR A 335 -3.79 4.84 42.30
C THR A 335 -3.38 5.69 41.08
N SER A 336 -2.09 5.99 40.91
CA SER A 336 -1.59 6.76 39.77
C SER A 336 -1.80 6.02 38.44
N VAL A 337 -1.61 4.70 38.40
CA VAL A 337 -1.85 3.90 37.20
C VAL A 337 -3.34 3.89 36.85
N LEU A 338 -4.22 3.70 37.83
CA LEU A 338 -5.68 3.75 37.62
C LEU A 338 -6.13 5.12 37.13
N PHE A 339 -5.59 6.20 37.69
CA PHE A 339 -5.88 7.56 37.24
C PHE A 339 -5.49 7.78 35.77
N ARG A 340 -4.28 7.36 35.37
CA ARG A 340 -3.83 7.43 33.97
C ARG A 340 -4.65 6.52 33.05
N ALA A 341 -5.10 5.37 33.52
CA ALA A 341 -5.96 4.50 32.74
C ALA A 341 -7.32 5.16 32.44
N VAL A 342 -7.90 5.87 33.40
CA VAL A 342 -9.15 6.64 33.19
C VAL A 342 -8.93 7.81 32.23
N GLU A 343 -7.83 8.54 32.34
CA GLU A 343 -7.48 9.60 31.38
C GLU A 343 -7.31 9.05 29.96
N LEU A 344 -6.62 7.91 29.81
CA LEU A 344 -6.44 7.24 28.52
C LEU A 344 -7.79 6.78 27.95
N LEU A 345 -8.63 6.14 28.76
CA LEU A 345 -9.97 5.70 28.33
C LEU A 345 -10.81 6.89 27.85
N ALA A 346 -10.89 7.96 28.64
CA ALA A 346 -11.59 9.19 28.25
C ALA A 346 -10.98 9.80 26.97
N GLY A 347 -9.66 9.80 26.85
CA GLY A 347 -8.97 10.29 25.66
C GLY A 347 -9.17 9.42 24.42
N THR A 348 -9.52 8.14 24.57
CA THR A 348 -9.92 7.28 23.45
C THR A 348 -11.37 7.46 23.00
N MET A 349 -12.23 8.02 23.86
CA MET A 349 -13.66 8.19 23.58
C MET A 349 -13.97 9.45 22.78
N TYR A 350 -13.19 10.51 22.96
CA TYR A 350 -13.45 11.81 22.33
C TYR A 350 -12.41 12.16 21.26
N LEU A 351 -12.89 12.90 20.27
CA LEU A 351 -12.11 13.36 19.12
C LEU A 351 -11.94 14.87 19.24
N GLN A 352 -10.71 15.36 19.04
CA GLN A 352 -10.43 16.79 19.03
C GLN A 352 -11.04 17.41 17.76
N ARG A 353 -12.10 18.20 17.90
CA ARG A 353 -12.69 18.99 16.81
C ARG A 353 -12.03 20.37 16.78
N GLU A 354 -11.10 20.59 15.85
CA GLU A 354 -10.69 21.96 15.48
C GLU A 354 -11.70 22.48 14.46
N GLY A 355 -12.45 23.52 14.82
CA GLY A 355 -13.57 24.05 14.05
C GLY A 355 -13.13 24.58 12.68
N TRP A 356 -13.70 24.01 11.62
CA TRP A 356 -13.60 24.53 10.27
C TRP A 356 -14.97 24.99 9.80
N VAL A 357 -14.99 26.14 9.14
CA VAL A 357 -16.13 26.61 8.35
C VAL A 357 -15.72 26.55 6.88
N PHE A 358 -16.57 25.94 6.05
CA PHE A 358 -16.41 25.89 4.61
C PHE A 358 -16.76 27.26 4.01
N LEU A 359 -15.83 27.87 3.27
CA LEU A 359 -16.04 29.14 2.55
C LEU A 359 -16.06 28.82 1.06
N ASP A 360 -17.11 29.27 0.36
CA ASP A 360 -17.27 29.17 -1.10
C ASP A 360 -17.15 30.58 -1.72
N ASP A 361 -16.97 30.67 -3.04
CA ASP A 361 -16.81 31.94 -3.78
C ASP A 361 -18.07 32.82 -3.75
N SER A 362 -19.20 32.29 -3.27
CA SER A 362 -20.44 33.05 -3.04
C SER A 362 -20.46 33.88 -1.75
N TRP A 363 -19.35 33.93 -0.99
CA TRP A 363 -19.32 34.50 0.36
C TRP A 363 -19.03 36.01 0.34
N SER A 364 -20.08 36.83 0.48
CA SER A 364 -19.98 38.28 0.71
C SER A 364 -20.41 38.70 2.13
N GLY A 365 -20.04 39.93 2.52
CA GLY A 365 -19.85 40.41 3.90
C GLY A 365 -20.98 40.29 4.94
N ASP A 366 -22.21 39.88 4.57
CA ASP A 366 -23.32 39.69 5.53
C ASP A 366 -23.29 38.33 6.25
N ASN A 367 -22.39 37.42 5.85
CA ASN A 367 -22.38 36.03 6.35
C ASN A 367 -21.70 35.82 7.72
N LEU A 368 -21.04 36.84 8.29
CA LEU A 368 -20.42 36.75 9.61
C LEU A 368 -21.45 36.63 10.74
N ALA A 369 -22.60 37.29 10.59
CA ALA A 369 -23.70 37.24 11.55
C ALA A 369 -24.34 35.85 11.60
N LYS A 370 -24.52 35.20 10.43
CA LYS A 370 -25.06 33.84 10.31
C LYS A 370 -24.13 32.77 10.89
N LEU A 371 -22.81 32.93 10.72
CA LEU A 371 -21.83 32.04 11.38
C LEU A 371 -21.90 32.13 12.89
N GLY A 372 -22.00 33.35 13.43
CA GLY A 372 -22.13 33.58 14.86
C GLY A 372 -23.45 33.09 15.45
N GLU A 373 -24.49 32.87 14.64
CA GLU A 373 -25.72 32.20 15.06
C GLU A 373 -25.59 30.67 15.11
N GLN A 374 -24.73 30.09 14.28
CA GLN A 374 -24.47 28.64 14.23
C GLN A 374 -23.42 28.19 15.26
N ASP A 375 -22.45 29.04 15.59
CA ASP A 375 -21.45 28.79 16.62
C ASP A 375 -21.11 30.06 17.43
N ASN A 376 -21.38 30.00 18.74
CA ASN A 376 -21.14 31.11 19.67
C ASN A 376 -19.66 31.51 19.79
N TYR A 377 -18.71 30.61 19.50
CA TYR A 377 -17.27 30.89 19.58
C TYR A 377 -16.77 31.81 18.45
N LEU A 378 -17.48 31.84 17.32
CA LEU A 378 -17.07 32.62 16.13
C LEU A 378 -17.52 34.08 16.20
N ARG A 379 -18.42 34.44 17.12
CA ARG A 379 -18.88 35.83 17.35
C ARG A 379 -17.77 36.78 17.79
N THR A 380 -16.68 36.27 18.36
CA THR A 380 -15.61 37.06 18.98
C THR A 380 -14.40 37.33 18.08
N LEU A 381 -14.33 36.73 16.88
CA LEU A 381 -13.21 36.91 15.95
C LEU A 381 -13.39 38.21 15.15
N LYS A 382 -12.65 39.27 15.52
CA LYS A 382 -12.80 40.61 14.91
C LYS A 382 -12.06 40.80 13.58
N HIS A 383 -11.03 40.02 13.26
CA HIS A 383 -10.26 40.14 12.02
C HIS A 383 -9.78 38.77 11.53
N TRP A 384 -9.96 38.49 10.24
CA TRP A 384 -9.30 37.39 9.53
C TRP A 384 -8.13 37.98 8.73
N GLY A 385 -6.95 37.36 8.79
CA GLY A 385 -5.75 37.84 8.10
C GLY A 385 -5.93 37.87 6.57
N LEU A 386 -5.23 38.79 5.90
CA LEU A 386 -5.29 39.00 4.44
C LEU A 386 -4.90 37.72 3.66
N CYS A 387 -5.80 37.24 2.78
CA CYS A 387 -5.51 36.16 1.83
C CYS A 387 -4.56 36.67 0.73
N PHE A 388 -3.41 36.02 0.56
CA PHE A 388 -2.59 36.14 -0.64
C PHE A 388 -3.01 35.07 -1.63
N ALA A 389 -3.59 35.49 -2.76
CA ALA A 389 -3.83 34.63 -3.92
C ALA A 389 -2.60 34.68 -4.83
N TYR A 390 -2.05 33.53 -5.21
CA TYR A 390 -1.11 33.41 -6.31
C TYR A 390 -1.85 32.83 -7.53
N ASP A 391 -1.90 33.60 -8.61
CA ASP A 391 -2.30 33.15 -9.94
C ASP A 391 -1.24 32.19 -10.50
N LEU A 392 -1.59 30.92 -10.70
CA LEU A 392 -0.81 29.99 -11.53
C LEU A 392 -1.57 29.77 -12.84
N LYS A 393 -1.13 30.46 -13.90
CA LYS A 393 -1.51 30.17 -15.28
C LYS A 393 -0.66 28.98 -15.78
N PHE A 394 -1.32 27.89 -16.16
CA PHE A 394 -0.69 26.80 -16.92
C PHE A 394 -0.80 27.09 -18.42
N TRP A 395 0.31 26.86 -19.14
CA TRP A 395 0.37 26.77 -20.61
C TRP A 395 0.29 25.31 -21.04
#